data_AF-A0A962UFQ1-F1
#
_entry.id   AF-A0A962UFQ1-F1
#
_cell.length_a   1.000
_cell.length_b   1.000
_cell.length_c   1.000
_cell.angle_alpha   90.00
_cell.angle_beta   90.00
_cell.angle_gamma   90.00
#
_symmetry.space_group_name_H-M   'P 1'
#
loop_
_entity.id
_entity.type
_entity.pdbx_description
1 polymer ?
#
loop_
_entity_poly.entity_id
_entity_poly.type
_entity_poly.pdbx_seq_one_letter_code
_entity_poly.pdbx_strand_id
1 'polypeptide(L)'
;MNESKLSSRPPSMGEGRNALDDFIGGTSIHGTEPAAPEPATPPAYPWDAPGVRTDVAKVFNLRLPEPYLLKLKYIAEHTPKSMQSFCLDALLPAIDTKIKALIDPTQR
;
A
#
# COMPACT_ATOMS: atom_id res chain seq x y z
N MET A 1 -15.38 50.16 -30.67
CA MET A 1 -15.56 48.88 -31.37
C MET A 1 -14.56 47.88 -30.82
N ASN A 2 -15.01 46.78 -30.22
CA ASN A 2 -14.24 45.55 -30.13
C ASN A 2 -15.21 44.37 -30.00
N GLU A 3 -15.01 43.42 -30.90
CA GLU A 3 -15.85 42.27 -31.19
C GLU A 3 -15.31 41.06 -30.42
N SER A 4 -16.19 40.14 -30.00
CA SER A 4 -15.95 38.69 -30.01
C SER A 4 -17.08 37.98 -29.26
N LYS A 5 -18.15 37.66 -29.99
CA LYS A 5 -19.14 36.66 -29.58
C LYS A 5 -18.61 35.29 -29.98
N LEU A 6 -18.14 34.48 -29.03
CA LEU A 6 -17.89 33.06 -29.23
C LEU A 6 -18.95 32.25 -28.48
N SER A 7 -20.12 32.17 -29.10
CA SER A 7 -21.14 31.17 -28.79
C SER A 7 -20.77 29.89 -29.51
N SER A 8 -20.08 28.97 -28.84
CA SER A 8 -19.80 27.64 -29.38
C SER A 8 -20.72 26.61 -28.73
N ARG A 9 -21.93 26.48 -29.30
CA ARG A 9 -22.62 25.19 -29.27
C ARG A 9 -21.88 24.29 -30.27
N PRO A 10 -21.34 23.14 -29.87
CA PRO A 10 -20.71 22.23 -30.82
C PRO A 10 -21.77 21.68 -31.79
N PRO A 11 -21.42 21.49 -33.08
CA PRO A 11 -22.30 20.82 -34.03
C PRO A 11 -22.46 19.36 -33.62
N SER A 12 -23.68 18.85 -33.72
CA SER A 12 -23.96 17.42 -33.68
C SER A 12 -23.23 16.77 -34.86
N MET A 13 -22.09 16.14 -34.62
CA MET A 13 -21.40 15.31 -35.60
C MET A 13 -21.70 13.86 -35.24
N GLY A 14 -22.36 13.20 -36.18
CA GLY A 14 -22.91 11.87 -36.03
C GLY A 14 -21.88 10.80 -35.67
N GLU A 15 -22.44 9.77 -35.05
CA GLU A 15 -21.96 8.41 -34.87
C GLU A 15 -20.75 8.02 -35.72
N GLY A 16 -19.63 7.80 -35.03
CA GLY A 16 -18.52 7.02 -35.52
C GLY A 16 -17.97 6.20 -34.37
N ARG A 17 -18.27 4.90 -34.34
CA ARG A 17 -17.73 3.90 -33.40
C ARG A 17 -16.19 3.91 -33.30
N ASN A 18 -15.51 4.62 -34.20
CA ASN A 18 -14.07 4.65 -34.36
C ASN A 18 -13.37 5.70 -33.47
N ALA A 19 -14.08 6.67 -32.90
CA ALA A 19 -13.48 7.66 -31.99
C ALA A 19 -13.22 7.09 -30.58
N LEU A 20 -13.94 6.04 -30.20
CA LEU A 20 -13.76 5.35 -28.92
C LEU A 20 -12.54 4.42 -28.97
N ASP A 21 -12.31 3.74 -30.10
CA ASP A 21 -11.15 2.87 -30.32
C ASP A 21 -9.82 3.65 -30.34
N ASP A 22 -9.80 4.86 -30.92
CA ASP A 22 -8.61 5.72 -30.93
C ASP A 22 -8.21 6.18 -29.52
N PHE A 23 -9.20 6.38 -28.63
CA PHE A 23 -8.95 6.71 -27.22
C PHE A 23 -8.41 5.51 -26.41
N ILE A 24 -8.82 4.29 -26.74
CA ILE A 24 -8.38 3.06 -26.07
C ILE A 24 -6.96 2.66 -26.54
N GLY A 25 -6.58 3.01 -27.78
CA GLY A 25 -5.30 2.62 -28.40
C GLY A 25 -4.03 3.23 -27.79
N GLY A 26 -4.14 4.27 -26.96
CA GLY A 26 -2.99 4.97 -26.35
C GLY A 26 -2.28 4.23 -25.21
N THR A 27 -2.75 3.05 -24.78
CA THR A 27 -2.18 2.30 -23.66
C THR A 27 -1.48 0.99 -24.06
N SER A 28 -1.01 0.89 -25.31
CA SER A 28 -0.04 -0.15 -25.67
C SER A 28 1.36 0.43 -25.68
N ILE A 29 1.88 0.78 -24.50
CA ILE A 29 3.33 0.89 -24.34
C ILE A 29 3.88 -0.52 -24.28
N HIS A 30 4.53 -0.88 -25.37
CA HIS A 30 5.41 -2.02 -25.60
C HIS A 30 5.87 -2.74 -24.33
N GLY A 31 5.62 -4.05 -24.33
CA GLY A 31 6.25 -4.99 -23.43
C GLY A 31 7.77 -4.78 -23.43
N THR A 32 8.27 -4.27 -22.31
CA THR A 32 9.60 -4.65 -21.85
C THR A 32 9.43 -6.05 -21.28
N GLU A 33 9.80 -7.04 -22.08
CA GLU A 33 10.06 -8.40 -21.62
C GLU A 33 11.06 -8.31 -20.45
N PRO A 34 10.66 -8.61 -19.20
CA PRO A 34 11.61 -8.69 -18.11
C PRO A 34 12.48 -9.91 -18.39
N ALA A 35 13.78 -9.67 -18.50
CA ALA A 35 14.80 -10.69 -18.55
C ALA A 35 14.47 -11.81 -17.54
N ALA A 36 14.60 -13.06 -18.02
CA ALA A 36 14.35 -14.28 -17.26
C ALA A 36 14.88 -14.15 -15.83
N PRO A 37 14.06 -14.42 -14.79
CA PRO A 37 14.55 -14.38 -13.43
C PRO A 37 15.61 -15.47 -13.30
N GLU A 38 16.83 -15.06 -12.95
CA GLU A 38 17.84 -15.94 -12.39
C GLU A 38 17.19 -16.80 -11.29
N PRO A 39 17.65 -18.04 -11.06
CA PRO A 39 17.06 -18.90 -10.03
C PRO A 39 17.25 -18.24 -8.66
N ALA A 40 16.26 -17.46 -8.26
CA ALA A 40 16.21 -16.80 -6.99
C ALA A 40 16.15 -17.92 -5.95
N THR A 41 17.23 -18.05 -5.18
CA THR A 41 17.25 -18.87 -3.97
C THR A 41 15.95 -18.62 -3.22
N PRO A 42 15.16 -19.65 -2.90
CA PRO A 42 13.87 -19.45 -2.25
C PRO A 42 14.11 -18.65 -0.95
N PRO A 43 13.26 -17.65 -0.67
CA PRO A 43 13.43 -16.81 0.51
C PRO A 43 13.42 -17.69 1.76
N ALA A 44 14.40 -17.47 2.64
CA ALA A 44 14.54 -18.25 3.88
C ALA A 44 13.30 -18.10 4.79
N TYR A 45 12.61 -16.96 4.70
CA TYR A 45 11.42 -16.66 5.47
C TYR A 45 10.31 -16.06 4.62
N PRO A 46 9.03 -16.28 4.99
CA PRO A 46 7.89 -15.81 4.20
C PRO A 46 7.77 -14.29 4.13
N TRP A 47 8.34 -13.53 5.07
CA TRP A 47 8.37 -12.06 5.04
C TRP A 47 9.47 -11.46 4.16
N ASP A 48 10.46 -12.26 3.74
CA ASP A 48 11.53 -11.86 2.81
C ASP A 48 11.18 -12.18 1.34
N ALA A 49 9.97 -12.70 1.09
CA ALA A 49 9.55 -13.06 -0.25
C ALA A 49 9.39 -11.82 -1.15
N PRO A 50 9.74 -11.88 -2.45
CA PRO A 50 9.72 -10.73 -3.35
C PRO A 50 8.34 -10.08 -3.54
N GLY A 51 7.25 -10.77 -3.19
CA GLY A 51 5.89 -10.22 -3.19
C GLY A 51 5.49 -9.47 -1.91
N VAL A 52 6.34 -9.44 -0.88
CA VAL A 52 6.06 -8.75 0.38
C VAL A 52 6.42 -7.28 0.25
N ARG A 53 5.40 -6.43 0.36
CA ARG A 53 5.54 -4.98 0.28
C ARG A 53 5.62 -4.37 1.67
N THR A 54 6.64 -3.55 1.92
CA THR A 54 6.85 -2.84 3.19
C THR A 54 5.96 -1.62 3.36
N ASP A 55 5.42 -1.08 2.26
CA ASP A 55 4.53 0.09 2.25
C ASP A 55 3.06 -0.28 2.45
N VAL A 56 2.71 -1.57 2.43
CA VAL A 56 1.33 -2.05 2.57
C VAL A 56 1.05 -2.42 4.02
N ALA A 57 0.20 -1.63 4.68
CA ALA A 57 -0.34 -1.98 5.99
C ALA A 57 -1.52 -2.95 5.84
N LYS A 58 -1.47 -4.07 6.58
CA LYS A 58 -2.59 -5.01 6.70
C LYS A 58 -3.28 -4.85 8.06
N VAL A 59 -4.61 -4.92 8.07
CA VAL A 59 -5.41 -4.82 9.31
C VAL A 59 -5.21 -6.07 10.16
N PHE A 60 -4.83 -5.88 11.42
CA PHE A 60 -4.78 -6.93 12.43
C PHE A 60 -5.65 -6.54 13.62
N ASN A 61 -6.73 -7.29 13.88
CA ASN A 61 -7.68 -6.99 14.94
C ASN A 61 -7.23 -7.61 16.28
N LEU A 62 -6.88 -6.76 17.24
CA LEU A 62 -6.50 -7.16 18.59
C LEU A 62 -7.71 -7.22 19.53
N ARG A 63 -7.75 -8.25 20.39
CA ARG A 63 -8.67 -8.31 21.53
C ARG A 63 -7.92 -7.89 22.78
N LEU A 64 -8.21 -6.69 23.29
CA LEU A 64 -7.62 -6.17 24.51
C LEU A 64 -8.66 -6.25 25.65
N PRO A 65 -8.25 -6.61 26.88
CA PRO A 65 -9.09 -6.40 28.04
C PRO A 65 -9.41 -4.91 28.19
N GLU A 66 -10.61 -4.61 28.66
CA GLU A 66 -11.11 -3.24 28.82
C GLU A 66 -10.13 -2.30 29.56
N PRO A 67 -9.49 -2.69 30.68
CA PRO A 67 -8.57 -1.80 31.39
C PRO A 67 -7.40 -1.31 30.52
N TYR A 68 -6.93 -2.14 29.59
CA TYR A 68 -5.81 -1.78 28.71
C TYR A 68 -6.27 -0.88 27.57
N LEU A 69 -7.50 -1.07 27.07
CA LEU A 69 -8.08 -0.14 26.11
C LEU A 69 -8.21 1.26 26.71
N LEU A 70 -8.66 1.36 27.96
CA LEU A 70 -8.78 2.64 28.67
C LEU A 70 -7.40 3.29 28.88
N LYS A 71 -6.37 2.51 29.24
CA LYS A 71 -4.99 3.01 29.34
C LYS A 71 -4.48 3.55 28.00
N LEU A 72 -4.75 2.86 26.89
CA LEU A 72 -4.36 3.33 25.56
C LEU A 72 -5.06 4.64 25.18
N LYS A 73 -6.36 4.77 25.47
CA LYS A 73 -7.09 6.02 25.26
C LYS A 73 -6.47 7.17 26.06
N TYR A 74 -6.17 6.93 27.34
CA TYR A 74 -5.52 7.91 28.20
C TYR A 74 -4.17 8.36 27.62
N ILE A 75 -3.33 7.42 27.15
CA ILE A 75 -2.05 7.76 26.51
C ILE A 75 -2.26 8.63 25.28
N ALA A 76 -3.23 8.32 24.43
CA ALA A 76 -3.51 9.09 23.22
C ALA A 76 -4.04 10.50 23.51
N GLU A 77 -4.72 10.71 24.64
CA GLU A 77 -5.18 12.03 25.07
C GLU A 77 -4.05 12.89 25.68
N HIS A 78 -3.03 12.24 26.26
CA HIS A 78 -1.95 12.91 27.01
C HIS A 78 -0.62 12.96 26.26
N THR A 79 -0.58 12.42 25.04
CA THR A 79 0.63 12.41 24.20
C THR A 79 0.25 12.73 22.75
N PRO A 80 1.20 13.19 21.92
CA PRO A 80 0.94 13.38 20.49
C PRO A 80 0.80 12.07 19.70
N LYS A 81 0.92 10.91 20.35
CA LYS A 81 0.87 9.59 19.69
C LYS A 81 -0.57 9.09 19.63
N SER A 82 -0.97 8.54 18.48
CA SER A 82 -2.24 7.83 18.38
C SER A 82 -2.15 6.49 19.09
N MET A 83 -3.30 5.90 19.47
CA MET A 83 -3.34 4.55 20.04
C MET A 83 -2.64 3.53 19.11
N GLN A 84 -2.83 3.68 17.80
CA GLN A 84 -2.22 2.80 16.80
C GLN A 84 -0.70 2.98 16.76
N SER A 85 -0.19 4.22 16.70
CA SER A 85 1.25 4.45 16.61
C SER A 85 1.96 3.98 17.89
N PHE A 86 1.36 4.24 19.06
CA PHE A 86 1.88 3.71 20.32
C PHE A 86 1.94 2.17 20.33
N CYS A 87 0.88 1.50 19.87
CA CYS A 87 0.87 0.04 19.76
C CYS A 87 1.95 -0.47 18.80
N LEU A 88 2.14 0.16 17.64
CA LEU A 88 3.16 -0.25 16.66
C LEU A 88 4.58 -0.04 17.19
N ASP A 89 4.83 1.10 17.85
CA ASP A 89 6.13 1.42 18.45
C ASP A 89 6.56 0.37 19.49
N ALA A 90 5.60 -0.22 20.20
CA ALA A 90 5.87 -1.29 21.16
C ALA A 90 5.89 -2.69 20.49
N LEU A 91 5.00 -2.94 19.53
CA LEU A 91 4.78 -4.27 18.95
C LEU A 91 5.87 -4.66 17.95
N LEU A 92 6.30 -3.76 17.07
CA LEU A 92 7.28 -4.07 16.02
C LEU A 92 8.63 -4.52 16.62
N PRO A 93 9.23 -3.79 17.58
CA PRO A 93 10.48 -4.24 18.20
C PRO A 93 10.35 -5.57 18.94
N ALA A 94 9.17 -5.84 19.54
CA ALA A 94 8.90 -7.10 20.21
C ALA A 94 8.82 -8.27 19.21
N ILE A 95 8.24 -8.05 18.02
CA ILE A 95 8.22 -9.03 16.93
C ILE A 95 9.66 -9.33 16.48
N ASP A 96 10.45 -8.31 16.16
CA ASP A 96 11.83 -8.48 15.67
C ASP A 96 12.70 -9.22 16.70
N THR A 97 12.57 -8.86 17.97
CA THR A 97 13.27 -9.55 19.08
C THR A 97 12.87 -11.02 19.15
N LYS A 98 11.57 -11.32 19.01
CA LYS A 98 11.07 -12.70 19.06
C LYS A 98 11.52 -13.52 17.85
N ILE A 99 11.47 -12.93 16.65
CA ILE A 99 11.94 -13.58 15.42
C ILE A 99 13.44 -13.86 15.50
N LYS A 100 14.24 -12.88 15.95
CA LYS A 100 15.68 -13.08 16.16
C LYS A 100 15.95 -14.24 17.13
N ALA A 101 15.22 -14.30 18.24
CA ALA A 101 15.37 -15.39 19.22
C ALA A 101 14.97 -16.77 18.67
N LEU A 102 14.07 -16.84 17.68
CA LEU A 102 13.67 -18.09 17.03
C LEU A 102 14.65 -18.53 15.95
N ILE A 103 15.36 -17.58 15.34
CA ILE A 103 16.33 -17.82 14.26
C ILE A 103 17.72 -18.11 14.84
N ASP A 104 18.08 -17.51 15.97
CA ASP A 104 19.39 -17.72 16.59
C ASP A 104 19.46 -19.16 17.17
N PRO A 105 20.31 -20.04 16.60
CA PRO A 105 20.33 -21.46 16.94
C PRO A 105 20.90 -21.73 18.35
N THR A 106 21.40 -20.72 19.04
CA THR A 106 22.11 -20.82 20.32
C THR A 106 21.18 -20.94 21.54
N GLN A 107 19.85 -20.93 21.34
CA GLN A 107 18.83 -21.04 22.40
C GLN A 107 18.12 -22.41 22.45
N ARG A 108 18.65 -23.45 21.78
CA ARG A 108 18.14 -24.83 21.86
C ARG A 108 19.08 -25.76 22.61
#